data_AF-A0A6J7VVI5-F1
#
_entry.id   AF-A0A6J7VVI5-F1
#
_cell.length_a   1.000
_cell.length_b   1.000
_cell.length_c   1.000
_cell.angle_alpha   90.00
_cell.angle_beta   90.00
_cell.angle_gamma   90.00
#
_symmetry.space_group_name_H-M   'P 1'
#
loop_
_entity.id
_entity.type
_entity.pdbx_description
1 polymer ?
#
loop_
_entity_poly.entity_id
_entity_poly.type
_entity_poly.pdbx_seq_one_letter_code
_entity_poly.pdbx_strand_id
1 'polypeptide(L)'
;MSVETHAHHEHPDVVGSRNRLGVILILVADIAFALSMLFVYFYLRMQNVNDMWLPAATEETPAILPLSSASGWTVTAIMAVGLLAHFYALKGVRNKNQTQLNLGGLVAFILSVVGLVYQFNTIASAPFTFGTGAYTSCFYLITIMNFVHIALTVFISLGNWNRSRLGLYKADHWHVDIVNVWWIWMTVSSLLGAFALSFT
;
A
#
# COMPACT_ATOMS: atom_id res chain seq x y z
N MET A 1 28.20 15.88 44.78
CA MET A 1 27.08 16.55 44.07
C MET A 1 26.69 15.60 42.94
N SER A 2 25.73 14.71 43.18
CA SER A 2 25.25 13.76 42.17
C SER A 2 24.36 14.53 41.20
N VAL A 3 24.71 14.49 39.92
CA VAL A 3 23.85 15.02 38.86
C VAL A 3 22.65 14.07 38.77
N GLU A 4 21.53 14.41 39.40
CA GLU A 4 20.26 13.78 39.11
C GLU A 4 19.88 14.14 37.68
N THR A 5 20.19 13.26 36.74
CA THR A 5 19.57 13.29 35.42
C THR A 5 18.10 12.99 35.61
N HIS A 6 17.26 14.04 35.66
CA HIS A 6 15.83 13.92 35.45
C HIS A 6 15.59 13.37 34.05
N ALA A 7 15.54 12.04 33.94
CA ALA A 7 15.02 11.40 32.74
C ALA A 7 13.56 11.85 32.61
N HIS A 8 13.30 12.74 31.65
CA HIS A 8 11.95 13.17 31.30
C HIS A 8 11.18 11.95 30.77
N HIS A 9 10.54 11.22 31.68
CA HIS A 9 9.57 10.20 31.33
C HIS A 9 8.29 10.92 30.91
N GLU A 10 8.17 11.22 29.61
CA GLU A 10 6.93 11.72 29.04
C GLU A 10 5.79 10.73 29.33
N HIS A 11 4.61 11.24 29.70
CA HIS A 11 3.46 10.41 29.98
C HIS A 11 3.12 9.55 28.72
N PRO A 12 2.86 8.24 28.86
CA PRO A 12 2.68 7.33 27.72
C PRO A 12 1.58 7.79 26.75
N ASP A 13 0.55 8.49 27.25
CA ASP A 13 -0.51 9.06 26.41
C ASP A 13 -0.03 10.20 25.49
N VAL A 14 0.94 11.00 25.95
CA VAL A 14 1.54 12.09 25.14
C VAL A 14 2.37 11.50 24.00
N VAL A 15 3.16 10.46 24.31
CA VAL A 15 3.94 9.71 23.32
C VAL A 15 3.02 9.02 22.30
N GLY A 16 1.95 8.38 22.78
CA GLY A 16 0.96 7.73 21.92
C GLY A 16 0.23 8.69 20.99
N SER A 17 -0.17 9.88 21.49
CA SER A 17 -0.80 10.93 20.69
C SER A 17 0.13 11.46 19.59
N ARG A 18 1.40 11.74 19.93
CA ARG A 18 2.41 12.19 18.96
C ARG A 18 2.66 11.15 17.86
N ASN A 19 2.78 9.87 18.23
CA ASN A 19 2.99 8.79 17.27
C ASN A 19 1.79 8.63 16.33
N ARG A 20 0.56 8.73 16.84
CA ARG A 20 -0.66 8.72 16.02
C ARG A 20 -0.68 9.87 15.01
N LEU A 21 -0.38 11.08 15.47
CA LEU A 21 -0.33 12.26 14.61
C LEU A 21 0.73 12.11 13.51
N GLY A 22 1.93 11.63 13.86
CA GLY A 22 3.01 11.40 12.90
C GLY A 22 2.60 10.44 11.77
N VAL A 23 1.93 9.33 12.11
CA VAL A 23 1.46 8.38 11.09
C VAL A 23 0.37 8.98 10.21
N ILE A 24 -0.57 9.75 10.80
CA ILE A 24 -1.62 10.42 10.03
C ILE A 24 -1.02 11.42 9.04
N LEU A 25 -0.06 12.24 9.46
CA LEU A 25 0.58 13.24 8.59
C LEU A 25 1.35 12.60 7.44
N ILE A 26 2.08 11.52 7.71
CA ILE A 26 2.76 10.73 6.66
C ILE A 26 1.74 10.19 5.66
N LEU A 27 0.60 9.68 6.14
CA LEU A 27 -0.43 9.12 5.29
C LEU A 27 -1.13 10.20 4.45
N VAL A 28 -1.36 11.39 4.99
CA VAL A 28 -1.87 12.55 4.22
C VAL A 28 -0.90 12.95 3.11
N ALA A 29 0.40 13.01 3.41
CA ALA A 29 1.41 13.31 2.41
C ALA A 29 1.43 12.26 1.29
N ASP A 30 1.29 10.98 1.65
CA ASP A 30 1.25 9.89 0.69
C ASP A 30 -0.03 9.86 -0.16
N ILE A 31 -1.18 10.23 0.41
CA ILE A 31 -2.42 10.46 -0.35
C ILE A 31 -2.20 11.55 -1.41
N ALA A 32 -1.62 12.69 -1.02
CA ALA A 32 -1.35 13.77 -1.96
C ALA A 32 -0.39 13.34 -3.08
N PHE A 33 0.63 12.54 -2.73
CA PHE A 33 1.55 11.95 -3.69
C PHE A 33 0.83 11.04 -4.69
N ALA A 34 0.00 10.09 -4.22
CA ALA A 34 -0.78 9.20 -5.08
C ALA A 34 -1.75 9.97 -5.99
N LEU A 35 -2.47 10.96 -5.45
CA LEU A 35 -3.39 11.80 -6.24
C LEU A 35 -2.64 12.62 -7.31
N SER A 36 -1.43 13.10 -7.02
CA SER A 36 -0.61 13.80 -8.01
C SER A 36 -0.22 12.89 -9.19
N MET A 37 0.06 11.61 -8.93
CA MET A 37 0.34 10.63 -10.00
C MET A 37 -0.89 10.37 -10.86
N LEU A 38 -2.06 10.24 -10.26
CA LEU A 38 -3.32 10.09 -11.00
C LEU A 38 -3.59 11.31 -11.88
N PHE A 39 -3.38 12.50 -11.34
CA PHE A 39 -3.49 13.73 -12.10
C PHE A 39 -2.56 13.70 -13.32
N VAL A 40 -1.28 13.35 -13.14
CA VAL A 40 -0.31 13.25 -14.25
C VAL A 40 -0.75 12.22 -15.30
N TYR A 41 -1.23 11.03 -14.88
CA TYR A 41 -1.74 10.00 -15.79
C TYR A 41 -2.87 10.55 -16.66
N PHE A 42 -3.92 11.11 -16.05
CA PHE A 42 -5.08 11.61 -16.79
C PHE A 42 -4.77 12.85 -17.61
N TYR A 43 -3.89 13.72 -17.12
CA TYR A 43 -3.46 14.92 -17.84
C TYR A 43 -2.75 14.55 -19.15
N LEU A 44 -1.73 13.68 -19.08
CA LEU A 44 -0.97 13.26 -20.26
C LEU A 44 -1.84 12.46 -21.24
N ARG A 45 -2.73 11.61 -20.71
CA ARG A 45 -3.71 10.90 -21.53
C ARG A 45 -4.67 11.84 -22.24
N MET A 46 -5.18 12.86 -21.55
CA MET A 46 -6.15 13.80 -22.13
C MET A 46 -5.49 14.69 -23.19
N GLN A 47 -4.22 15.05 -22.99
CA GLN A 47 -3.50 15.89 -23.94
C GLN A 47 -3.17 15.12 -25.23
N ASN A 48 -2.82 13.83 -25.12
CA ASN A 48 -2.54 12.90 -26.22
C ASN A 48 -1.88 13.58 -27.44
N VAL A 49 -0.83 14.36 -27.20
CA VAL A 49 -0.24 15.21 -28.24
C VAL A 49 0.28 14.31 -29.36
N ASN A 50 -0.14 14.58 -30.59
CA ASN A 50 0.22 13.81 -31.79
C ASN A 50 -0.14 12.31 -31.70
N ASP A 51 -1.17 11.94 -30.93
CA ASP A 51 -1.58 10.54 -30.73
C ASP A 51 -0.48 9.65 -30.10
N MET A 52 0.41 10.25 -29.32
CA MET A 52 1.57 9.58 -28.72
C MET A 52 1.31 8.96 -27.34
N TRP A 53 0.07 8.95 -26.84
CA TRP A 53 -0.25 8.25 -25.58
C TRP A 53 -0.03 6.74 -25.72
N LEU A 54 -0.54 6.15 -26.80
CA LEU A 54 -0.32 4.76 -27.21
C LEU A 54 0.21 4.76 -28.65
N PRO A 55 1.52 4.99 -28.85
CA PRO A 55 2.09 5.17 -30.18
C PRO A 55 1.92 3.91 -31.04
N ALA A 56 1.54 4.14 -32.30
CA ALA A 56 1.46 3.10 -33.32
C ALA A 56 2.85 2.52 -33.64
N ALA A 57 2.87 1.32 -34.21
CA ALA A 57 4.12 0.71 -34.66
C ALA A 57 4.77 1.58 -35.73
N THR A 58 6.08 1.79 -35.61
CA THR A 58 6.91 2.36 -36.67
C THR A 58 7.83 1.28 -37.22
N GLU A 59 8.60 1.58 -38.27
CA GLU A 59 9.58 0.62 -38.80
C GLU A 59 10.66 0.23 -37.77
N GLU A 60 10.90 1.08 -36.78
CA GLU A 60 11.95 0.89 -35.77
C GLU A 60 11.41 0.46 -34.40
N THR A 61 10.13 0.74 -34.08
CA THR A 61 9.55 0.47 -32.77
C THR A 61 8.20 -0.27 -32.83
N PRO A 62 8.02 -1.33 -32.03
CA PRO A 62 6.72 -2.01 -31.95
C PRO A 62 5.66 -1.10 -31.32
N ALA A 63 4.39 -1.31 -31.69
CA ALA A 63 3.26 -0.59 -31.10
C ALA A 63 3.17 -0.84 -29.59
N ILE A 64 2.86 0.21 -28.83
CA ILE A 64 2.60 0.06 -27.40
C ILE A 64 1.13 -0.25 -27.22
N LEU A 65 0.85 -1.49 -26.83
CA LEU A 65 -0.50 -1.92 -26.49
C LEU A 65 -0.75 -1.72 -24.99
N PRO A 66 -1.97 -1.30 -24.62
CA PRO A 66 -2.30 -1.18 -23.22
C PRO A 66 -2.35 -2.55 -22.55
N LEU A 67 -1.79 -2.64 -21.35
CA LEU A 67 -1.92 -3.82 -20.52
C LEU A 67 -3.33 -3.89 -19.93
N SER A 68 -3.86 -5.11 -19.84
CA SER A 68 -5.14 -5.34 -19.18
C SER A 68 -5.08 -4.89 -17.72
N SER A 69 -6.09 -4.13 -17.27
CA SER A 69 -6.24 -3.72 -15.88
C SER A 69 -6.61 -4.87 -14.94
N ALA A 70 -6.90 -6.07 -15.47
CA ALA A 70 -7.28 -7.24 -14.68
C ALA A 70 -6.23 -7.63 -13.63
N SER A 71 -4.94 -7.46 -13.94
CA SER A 71 -3.85 -7.69 -12.99
C SER A 71 -3.92 -6.72 -11.80
N GLY A 72 -4.13 -5.43 -12.07
CA GLY A 72 -4.35 -4.40 -11.04
C GLY A 72 -5.55 -4.73 -10.15
N TRP A 73 -6.69 -5.08 -10.75
CA TRP A 73 -7.90 -5.48 -10.01
C TRP A 73 -7.69 -6.75 -9.17
N THR A 74 -6.91 -7.71 -9.67
CA THR A 74 -6.56 -8.93 -8.93
C THR A 74 -5.74 -8.59 -7.69
N VAL A 75 -4.73 -7.73 -7.82
CA VAL A 75 -3.94 -7.25 -6.68
C VAL A 75 -4.83 -6.51 -5.68
N THR A 76 -5.69 -5.60 -6.14
CA THR A 76 -6.64 -4.88 -5.27
C THR A 76 -7.57 -5.84 -4.52
N ALA A 77 -8.09 -6.87 -5.19
CA ALA A 77 -8.95 -7.87 -4.55
C ALA A 77 -8.20 -8.65 -3.45
N ILE A 78 -6.96 -9.05 -3.70
CA ILE A 78 -6.10 -9.70 -2.69
C ILE A 78 -5.91 -8.78 -1.48
N MET A 79 -5.59 -7.51 -1.72
CA MET A 79 -5.40 -6.53 -0.64
C MET A 79 -6.69 -6.26 0.14
N ALA A 80 -7.84 -6.21 -0.54
CA ALA A 80 -9.14 -6.05 0.10
C ALA A 80 -9.49 -7.25 1.00
N VAL A 81 -9.20 -8.48 0.56
CA VAL A 81 -9.36 -9.68 1.41
C VAL A 81 -8.38 -9.63 2.59
N GLY A 82 -7.15 -9.14 2.38
CA GLY A 82 -6.18 -8.88 3.45
C GLY A 82 -6.69 -7.89 4.50
N LEU A 83 -7.33 -6.81 4.07
CA LEU A 83 -7.99 -5.84 4.94
C LEU A 83 -9.12 -6.49 5.77
N LEU A 84 -9.94 -7.34 5.16
CA LEU A 84 -10.99 -8.07 5.89
C LEU A 84 -10.40 -9.01 6.95
N ALA A 85 -9.29 -9.69 6.65
CA ALA A 85 -8.56 -10.50 7.62
C ALA A 85 -7.99 -9.64 8.76
N HIS A 86 -7.49 -8.44 8.45
CA HIS A 86 -7.04 -7.48 9.47
C HIS A 86 -8.21 -6.97 10.34
N PHE A 87 -9.38 -6.68 9.77
CA PHE A 87 -10.58 -6.33 10.56
C PHE A 87 -10.98 -7.47 11.50
N TYR A 88 -10.87 -8.72 11.06
CA TYR A 88 -11.09 -9.87 11.93
C TYR A 88 -10.09 -9.90 13.09
N ALA A 89 -8.81 -9.61 12.84
CA ALA A 89 -7.78 -9.49 13.86
C ALA A 89 -8.08 -8.35 14.86
N LEU A 90 -8.48 -7.19 14.36
CA LEU A 90 -8.83 -6.01 15.14
C LEU A 90 -10.04 -6.27 16.06
N LYS A 91 -11.06 -6.96 15.56
CA LYS A 91 -12.18 -7.42 16.39
C LYS A 91 -11.70 -8.37 17.49
N GLY A 92 -10.72 -9.22 17.19
CA GLY A 92 -10.08 -10.13 18.15
C GLY A 92 -9.44 -9.40 19.32
N VAL A 93 -8.58 -8.41 19.05
CA VAL A 93 -7.90 -7.67 20.13
C VAL A 93 -8.88 -6.89 21.00
N ARG A 94 -9.91 -6.27 20.41
CA ARG A 94 -10.97 -5.54 21.14
C ARG A 94 -11.80 -6.45 22.05
N ASN A 95 -12.02 -7.69 21.62
CA ASN A 95 -12.72 -8.72 22.40
C ASN A 95 -11.79 -9.52 23.33
N LYS A 96 -10.51 -9.11 23.47
CA LYS A 96 -9.47 -9.84 24.24
C LYS A 96 -9.28 -11.30 23.78
N ASN A 97 -9.64 -11.60 22.52
CA ASN A 97 -9.47 -12.91 21.90
C ASN A 97 -8.13 -12.97 21.15
N GLN A 98 -7.12 -13.52 21.83
CA GLN A 98 -5.75 -13.63 21.31
C GLN A 98 -5.66 -14.54 20.09
N THR A 99 -6.44 -15.61 20.04
CA THR A 99 -6.45 -16.56 18.91
C THR A 99 -6.96 -15.87 17.65
N GLN A 100 -8.04 -15.10 17.77
CA GLN A 100 -8.60 -14.32 16.68
C GLN A 100 -7.62 -13.26 16.15
N LEU A 101 -6.93 -12.55 17.05
CA LEU A 101 -5.89 -11.58 16.67
C LEU A 101 -4.73 -12.25 15.92
N ASN A 102 -4.23 -13.38 16.43
CA ASN A 102 -3.13 -14.12 15.81
C ASN A 102 -3.50 -14.68 14.42
N LEU A 103 -4.67 -15.29 14.28
CA LEU A 103 -5.12 -15.89 13.02
C LEU A 103 -5.40 -14.81 11.97
N GLY A 104 -6.16 -13.76 12.33
CA GLY A 104 -6.42 -12.66 11.41
C GLY A 104 -5.14 -11.95 10.97
N GLY A 105 -4.22 -11.70 11.91
CA GLY A 105 -2.92 -11.10 11.62
C GLY A 105 -2.03 -11.97 10.72
N LEU A 106 -2.02 -13.30 10.92
CA LEU A 106 -1.29 -14.23 10.06
C LEU A 106 -1.84 -14.25 8.64
N VAL A 107 -3.16 -14.33 8.50
CA VAL A 107 -3.82 -14.35 7.18
C VAL A 107 -3.58 -13.03 6.45
N ALA A 108 -3.69 -11.89 7.13
CA ALA A 108 -3.38 -10.58 6.56
C ALA A 108 -1.91 -10.49 6.08
N PHE A 109 -0.97 -10.99 6.89
CA PHE A 109 0.44 -11.08 6.50
C PHE A 109 0.64 -11.94 5.24
N ILE A 110 0.10 -13.16 5.21
CA ILE A 110 0.22 -14.05 4.04
C ILE A 110 -0.37 -13.39 2.79
N LEU A 111 -1.54 -12.77 2.91
CA LEU A 111 -2.19 -12.10 1.77
C LEU A 111 -1.38 -10.90 1.26
N SER A 112 -0.74 -10.12 2.13
CA SER A 112 0.17 -9.06 1.68
C SER A 112 1.38 -9.61 0.91
N VAL A 113 1.94 -10.76 1.32
CA VAL A 113 3.04 -11.42 0.60
C VAL A 113 2.56 -11.90 -0.78
N VAL A 114 1.38 -12.52 -0.85
CA VAL A 114 0.79 -12.94 -2.12
C VAL A 114 0.54 -11.73 -3.03
N GLY A 115 -0.02 -10.65 -2.50
CA GLY A 115 -0.22 -9.40 -3.25
C GLY A 115 1.09 -8.84 -3.80
N LEU A 116 2.18 -8.91 -3.04
CA LEU A 116 3.50 -8.45 -3.48
C LEU A 116 4.01 -9.24 -4.68
N VAL A 117 3.86 -10.57 -4.65
CA VAL A 117 4.27 -11.46 -5.74
C VAL A 117 3.46 -11.19 -7.00
N TYR A 118 2.14 -11.03 -6.89
CA TYR A 118 1.29 -10.68 -8.03
C TYR A 118 1.64 -9.31 -8.62
N GLN A 119 1.94 -8.32 -7.78
CA GLN A 119 2.36 -7.00 -8.23
C GLN A 119 3.73 -7.05 -8.93
N PHE A 120 4.68 -7.83 -8.40
CA PHE A 120 5.97 -8.06 -9.05
C PHE A 120 5.80 -8.70 -10.43
N ASN A 121 4.99 -9.76 -10.52
CA ASN A 121 4.71 -10.43 -11.80
C ASN A 121 4.08 -9.49 -12.82
N THR A 122 3.19 -8.58 -12.39
CA THR A 122 2.58 -7.56 -13.26
C THR A 122 3.64 -6.63 -13.87
N ILE A 123 4.63 -6.22 -13.08
CA ILE A 123 5.72 -5.35 -13.52
C ILE A 123 6.70 -6.13 -14.41
N ALA A 124 7.05 -7.37 -14.03
CA ALA A 124 8.03 -8.20 -14.72
C ALA A 124 7.55 -8.78 -16.05
N SER A 125 6.23 -8.95 -16.23
CA SER A 125 5.62 -9.46 -17.46
C SER A 125 5.21 -8.37 -18.45
N ALA A 126 5.40 -7.09 -18.11
CA ALA A 126 5.09 -5.98 -19.00
C ALA A 126 5.99 -6.02 -20.27
N PRO A 127 5.43 -5.92 -21.49
CA PRO A 127 6.18 -6.07 -22.74
C PRO A 127 6.94 -4.81 -23.18
N PHE A 128 7.07 -3.82 -22.31
CA PHE A 128 7.65 -2.50 -22.59
C PHE A 128 8.54 -2.05 -21.44
N THR A 129 9.23 -0.90 -21.56
CA THR A 129 10.12 -0.38 -20.51
C THR A 129 9.75 1.06 -20.11
N PHE A 130 10.46 1.65 -19.15
CA PHE A 130 10.22 3.02 -18.71
C PHE A 130 10.39 4.06 -19.83
N GLY A 131 11.35 3.85 -20.74
CA GLY A 131 11.75 4.85 -21.74
C GLY A 131 10.87 4.90 -23.00
N THR A 132 9.92 4.00 -23.15
CA THR A 132 9.16 3.83 -24.40
C THR A 132 7.97 4.78 -24.59
N GLY A 133 7.58 5.57 -23.58
CA GLY A 133 6.56 6.60 -23.75
C GLY A 133 5.93 7.10 -22.45
N ALA A 134 5.00 8.05 -22.58
CA ALA A 134 4.27 8.62 -21.46
C ALA A 134 3.39 7.57 -20.75
N TYR A 135 2.66 6.75 -21.51
CA TYR A 135 1.84 5.67 -20.95
C TYR A 135 2.67 4.68 -20.15
N THR A 136 3.79 4.18 -20.69
CA THR A 136 4.63 3.18 -20.01
C THR A 136 5.27 3.76 -18.75
N SER A 137 5.70 5.04 -18.80
CA SER A 137 6.21 5.77 -17.64
C SER A 137 5.15 5.86 -16.53
N CYS A 138 3.92 6.26 -16.87
CA CYS A 138 2.85 6.35 -15.88
C CYS A 138 2.41 4.97 -15.36
N PHE A 139 2.37 3.94 -16.22
CA PHE A 139 2.11 2.56 -15.80
C PHE A 139 3.12 2.10 -14.75
N TYR A 140 4.42 2.27 -15.01
CA TYR A 140 5.45 1.89 -14.05
C TYR A 140 5.39 2.74 -12.79
N LEU A 141 5.14 4.05 -12.90
CA LEU A 141 5.00 4.93 -11.74
C LEU A 141 3.90 4.43 -10.79
N ILE A 142 2.72 4.13 -11.32
CA ILE A 142 1.58 3.62 -10.55
C ILE A 142 1.87 2.23 -9.98
N THR A 143 2.36 1.29 -10.80
CA THR A 143 2.56 -0.10 -10.37
C THR A 143 3.70 -0.25 -9.37
N ILE A 144 4.79 0.53 -9.51
CA ILE A 144 5.91 0.54 -8.56
C ILE A 144 5.52 1.22 -7.26
N MET A 145 4.77 2.33 -7.34
CA MET A 145 4.18 2.95 -6.15
C MET A 145 3.35 1.92 -5.38
N ASN A 146 2.49 1.16 -6.05
CA ASN A 146 1.71 0.09 -5.41
C ASN A 146 2.62 -1.04 -4.87
N PHE A 147 3.66 -1.43 -5.60
CA PHE A 147 4.63 -2.45 -5.17
C PHE A 147 5.33 -2.07 -3.86
N VAL A 148 5.87 -0.84 -3.78
CA VAL A 148 6.55 -0.34 -2.58
C VAL A 148 5.59 -0.32 -1.39
N HIS A 149 4.36 0.13 -1.61
CA HIS A 149 3.30 0.16 -0.61
C HIS A 149 2.92 -1.23 -0.08
N ILE A 150 2.78 -2.22 -0.98
CA ILE A 150 2.53 -3.60 -0.57
C ILE A 150 3.74 -4.18 0.17
N ALA A 151 4.98 -3.86 -0.26
CA ALA A 151 6.19 -4.30 0.43
C ALA A 151 6.27 -3.76 1.88
N LEU A 152 5.95 -2.47 2.06
CA LEU A 152 5.82 -1.87 3.39
C LEU A 152 4.69 -2.54 4.20
N THR A 153 3.58 -2.90 3.56
CA THR A 153 2.48 -3.62 4.19
C THR A 153 2.89 -5.01 4.67
N VAL A 154 3.72 -5.73 3.91
CA VAL A 154 4.31 -7.02 4.31
C VAL A 154 5.14 -6.83 5.58
N PHE A 155 6.02 -5.83 5.60
CA PHE A 155 6.87 -5.54 6.75
C PHE A 155 6.06 -5.18 8.00
N ILE A 156 5.08 -4.28 7.85
CA ILE A 156 4.19 -3.84 8.94
C ILE A 156 3.35 -5.01 9.46
N SER A 157 2.80 -5.84 8.57
CA SER A 157 1.97 -6.99 8.92
C SER A 157 2.76 -8.09 9.61
N LEU A 158 4.00 -8.34 9.18
CA LEU A 158 4.94 -9.23 9.87
C LEU A 158 5.21 -8.74 11.29
N GLY A 159 5.52 -7.45 11.45
CA GLY A 159 5.75 -6.85 12.76
C GLY A 159 4.52 -6.94 13.67
N ASN A 160 3.34 -6.66 13.14
CA ASN A 160 2.07 -6.75 13.87
C ASN A 160 1.76 -8.20 14.29
N TRP A 161 1.89 -9.16 13.38
CA TRP A 161 1.66 -10.58 13.70
C TRP A 161 2.69 -11.10 14.72
N ASN A 162 3.97 -10.74 14.57
CA ASN A 162 5.03 -11.17 15.50
C ASN A 162 4.84 -10.58 16.91
N ARG A 163 4.38 -9.33 17.03
CA ARG A 163 4.02 -8.76 18.33
C ARG A 163 2.76 -9.37 18.92
N SER A 164 1.80 -9.72 18.06
CA SER A 164 0.57 -10.40 18.47
C SER A 164 0.85 -11.76 19.09
N ARG A 165 1.66 -12.62 18.46
CA ARG A 165 2.00 -13.95 19.01
C ARG A 165 2.70 -13.89 20.37
N LEU A 166 3.44 -12.81 20.63
CA LEU A 166 4.11 -12.55 21.92
C LEU A 166 3.15 -11.98 22.98
N GLY A 167 1.89 -11.71 22.62
CA GLY A 167 0.88 -11.19 23.55
C GLY A 167 1.12 -9.74 23.97
N LEU A 168 1.90 -8.97 23.20
CA LEU A 168 2.29 -7.59 23.56
C LEU A 168 1.13 -6.60 23.47
N TYR A 169 0.04 -6.95 22.79
CA TYR A 169 -1.16 -6.10 22.64
C TYR A 169 -2.22 -6.29 23.73
N LYS A 170 -1.93 -7.06 24.78
CA LYS A 170 -2.91 -7.33 25.86
C LYS A 170 -3.23 -6.09 26.71
N ALA A 171 -2.23 -5.24 26.94
CA ALA A 171 -2.38 -4.02 27.75
C ALA A 171 -2.80 -2.83 26.88
N ASP A 172 -2.26 -2.74 25.66
CA ASP A 172 -2.48 -1.62 24.76
C ASP A 172 -2.46 -2.07 23.29
N HIS A 173 -3.47 -1.66 22.53
CA HIS A 173 -3.75 -2.14 21.18
C HIS A 173 -3.82 -1.02 20.14
N TRP A 174 -3.45 0.22 20.48
CA TRP A 174 -3.49 1.33 19.52
C TRP A 174 -2.62 1.11 18.29
N HIS A 175 -1.53 0.35 18.42
CA HIS A 175 -0.70 -0.03 17.28
C HIS A 175 -1.50 -0.81 16.24
N VAL A 176 -2.40 -1.69 16.66
CA VAL A 176 -3.28 -2.46 15.78
C VAL A 176 -4.32 -1.54 15.12
N ASP A 177 -4.81 -0.53 15.85
CA ASP A 177 -5.70 0.51 15.29
C ASP A 177 -4.99 1.39 14.25
N ILE A 178 -3.72 1.76 14.46
CA ILE A 178 -2.98 2.53 13.44
C ILE A 178 -2.73 1.68 12.19
N VAL A 179 -2.32 0.43 12.37
CA VAL A 179 -2.11 -0.52 11.26
C VAL A 179 -3.41 -0.70 10.46
N ASN A 180 -4.58 -0.54 11.10
CA ASN A 180 -5.87 -0.51 10.40
C ASN A 180 -5.99 0.64 9.41
N VAL A 181 -5.60 1.85 9.81
CA VAL A 181 -5.63 3.04 8.91
C VAL A 181 -4.71 2.83 7.72
N TRP A 182 -3.51 2.25 7.96
CA TRP A 182 -2.59 1.86 6.90
C TRP A 182 -3.24 0.86 5.93
N TRP A 183 -3.81 -0.25 6.42
CA TRP A 183 -4.46 -1.26 5.57
C TRP A 183 -5.58 -0.69 4.70
N ILE A 184 -6.40 0.21 5.25
CA ILE A 184 -7.46 0.89 4.50
C ILE A 184 -6.83 1.70 3.37
N TRP A 185 -5.83 2.53 3.69
CA TRP A 185 -5.14 3.35 2.70
C TRP A 185 -4.50 2.49 1.60
N MET A 186 -3.85 1.39 1.94
CA MET A 186 -3.20 0.51 0.96
C MET A 186 -4.20 -0.11 -0.02
N THR A 187 -5.37 -0.49 0.49
CA THR A 187 -6.44 -1.03 -0.37
C THR A 187 -6.99 0.06 -1.29
N VAL A 188 -7.19 1.29 -0.77
CA VAL A 188 -7.65 2.43 -1.56
C VAL A 188 -6.61 2.85 -2.61
N SER A 189 -5.33 2.92 -2.25
CA SER A 189 -4.24 3.25 -3.17
C SER A 189 -4.14 2.23 -4.31
N SER A 190 -4.20 0.93 -3.98
CA SER A 190 -4.24 -0.13 -5.00
C SER A 190 -5.47 0.00 -5.92
N LEU A 191 -6.65 0.28 -5.36
CA LEU A 191 -7.88 0.51 -6.11
C LEU A 191 -7.75 1.69 -7.06
N LEU A 192 -7.20 2.80 -6.61
CA LEU A 192 -6.96 3.99 -7.44
C LEU A 192 -6.04 3.69 -8.62
N GLY A 193 -4.98 2.91 -8.39
CA GLY A 193 -4.08 2.45 -9.46
C GLY A 193 -4.79 1.55 -10.47
N ALA A 194 -5.55 0.54 -10.00
CA ALA A 194 -6.31 -0.35 -10.87
C ALA A 194 -7.39 0.39 -11.69
N PHE A 195 -8.06 1.36 -11.06
CA PHE A 195 -9.02 2.24 -11.71
C PHE A 195 -8.36 3.06 -12.82
N ALA A 196 -7.25 3.75 -12.53
CA ALA A 196 -6.55 4.58 -13.52
C ALA A 196 -6.14 3.76 -14.75
N LEU A 197 -5.54 2.58 -14.54
CA LEU A 197 -5.10 1.68 -15.60
C LEU A 197 -6.25 1.05 -16.39
N SER A 198 -7.49 1.14 -15.91
CA SER A 198 -8.68 0.72 -16.66
C SER A 198 -9.06 1.69 -17.78
N PHE A 199 -8.57 2.93 -17.73
CA PHE A 199 -8.76 3.93 -18.78
C PHE A 199 -7.54 3.97 -19.68
N THR A 200 -7.33 2.90 -20.43
CA THR A 200 -6.35 2.87 -21.51
C THR A 200 -7.01 3.20 -22.83
#